data_AF-A0A1W0X019-F1
#
_entry.id   AF-A0A1W0X019-F1
#
_cell.length_a   1.000
_cell.length_b   1.000
_cell.length_c   1.000
_cell.angle_alpha   90.00
_cell.angle_beta   90.00
_cell.angle_gamma   90.00
#
_symmetry.space_group_name_H-M   'P 1'
#
loop_
_entity.id
_entity.type
_entity.pdbx_description
1 polymer ?
#
loop_
_entity_poly.entity_id
_entity_poly.type
_entity_poly.pdbx_seq_one_letter_code
_entity_poly.pdbx_strand_id
1 'polypeptide(L)'
;MEDSVRRRVGEREAQTESATSQTSTDFSDEDLSDSDFTPVSEGDGKVRSGILNPLKVVLILTTALAVFLLFRDQSSFLRTLDEPTGSPVKSSKSSGEGQTGKTVVNGITIWAKEELAKFTGVDEKLPVLLAYMGKVYDVSKGRRHYGPGGSYQFFSGKDATRSFLTGDFKNDLTDNLDGIAESSYGDIENWDNTYSKSADYKQVGVLCGYFYQCVGDKNPGQPTEKLLHVERMAAKSKVDAAKENEIFVEFPQCNSEWSQEKGGRVWCSDKSGGIDRNWSGLPRLFLTQKDGKKSTRCACVHPDKVKDPRVELYPSCPPDADSCKLQQ
;
A
#
# COMPACT_ATOMS: atom_id res chain seq x y z
N MET A 1 10.48 2.21 -14.70
CA MET A 1 10.56 2.25 -13.21
C MET A 1 10.96 3.64 -12.71
N GLU A 2 11.97 4.26 -13.33
CA GLU A 2 12.37 5.66 -13.09
C GLU A 2 11.22 6.66 -13.36
N ASP A 3 10.41 6.38 -14.38
CA ASP A 3 9.15 7.09 -14.65
C ASP A 3 8.07 6.90 -13.58
N SER A 4 8.06 5.78 -12.83
CA SER A 4 7.02 5.55 -11.81
C SER A 4 7.29 6.33 -10.53
N VAL A 5 8.55 6.48 -10.13
CA VAL A 5 8.92 7.34 -8.99
C VAL A 5 8.71 8.82 -9.36
N ARG A 6 9.10 9.21 -10.59
CA ARG A 6 8.89 10.56 -11.13
C ARG A 6 7.42 10.93 -11.25
N ARG A 7 6.56 10.05 -11.79
CA ARG A 7 5.12 10.30 -11.87
C ARG A 7 4.49 10.38 -10.48
N ARG A 8 4.84 9.50 -9.54
CA ARG A 8 4.18 9.45 -8.22
C ARG A 8 4.56 10.58 -7.28
N VAL A 9 5.82 11.01 -7.28
CA VAL A 9 6.21 12.20 -6.51
C VAL A 9 5.67 13.45 -7.17
N GLY A 10 5.73 13.55 -8.50
CA GLY A 10 5.10 14.65 -9.25
C GLY A 10 3.59 14.76 -9.06
N GLU A 11 2.86 13.62 -9.01
CA GLU A 11 1.42 13.57 -8.75
C GLU A 11 1.05 14.02 -7.32
N ARG A 12 1.88 13.70 -6.31
CA ARG A 12 1.65 14.18 -4.93
C ARG A 12 2.06 15.62 -4.72
N GLU A 13 3.16 16.08 -5.33
CA GLU A 13 3.54 17.50 -5.31
C GLU A 13 2.46 18.35 -6.00
N ALA A 14 1.92 17.88 -7.14
CA ALA A 14 0.80 18.54 -7.83
C ALA A 14 -0.51 18.55 -7.00
N GLN A 15 -0.81 17.49 -6.23
CA GLN A 15 -1.95 17.49 -5.31
C GLN A 15 -1.78 18.43 -4.12
N THR A 16 -0.54 18.69 -3.70
CA THR A 16 -0.23 19.63 -2.62
C THR A 16 -0.30 21.08 -3.12
N GLU A 17 0.01 21.33 -4.39
CA GLU A 17 -0.13 22.64 -5.04
C GLU A 17 -1.57 22.94 -5.53
N SER A 18 -2.35 21.91 -5.88
CA SER A 18 -3.75 22.08 -6.33
C SER A 18 -4.73 22.50 -5.22
N ALA A 19 -4.33 22.52 -3.95
CA ALA A 19 -5.15 23.04 -2.86
C ALA A 19 -5.16 24.58 -2.77
N THR A 20 -4.38 25.28 -3.61
CA THR A 20 -4.41 26.74 -3.69
C THR A 20 -4.40 27.19 -5.13
N SER A 21 -5.52 27.77 -5.57
CA SER A 21 -5.73 28.40 -6.88
C SER A 21 -5.99 27.44 -8.05
N GLN A 22 -7.25 27.41 -8.51
CA GLN A 22 -7.51 27.50 -9.94
C GLN A 22 -8.91 28.05 -10.19
N THR A 23 -8.90 29.36 -10.41
CA THR A 23 -9.89 30.15 -11.11
C THR A 23 -9.94 29.71 -12.57
N SER A 24 -11.15 29.68 -13.11
CA SER A 24 -11.55 29.40 -14.49
C SER A 24 -10.72 30.14 -15.56
N THR A 25 -10.30 29.43 -16.60
CA THR A 25 -10.30 29.95 -17.98
C THR A 25 -10.47 28.81 -19.00
N ASP A 26 -11.56 28.93 -19.75
CA ASP A 26 -11.85 28.48 -21.12
C ASP A 26 -10.64 28.08 -21.98
N PHE A 27 -10.72 26.92 -22.63
CA PHE A 27 -10.04 26.69 -23.91
C PHE A 27 -10.79 25.67 -24.76
N SER A 28 -10.99 26.04 -26.02
CA SER A 28 -11.77 25.38 -27.06
C SER A 28 -11.11 24.11 -27.60
N ASP A 29 -11.89 23.05 -27.78
CA ASP A 29 -11.49 21.84 -28.51
C ASP A 29 -11.74 22.02 -30.02
N GLU A 30 -10.71 21.76 -30.84
CA GLU A 30 -10.82 21.46 -32.27
C GLU A 30 -10.67 19.96 -32.52
N ASP A 31 -11.47 19.51 -33.49
CA ASP A 31 -11.59 18.17 -34.05
C ASP A 31 -10.26 17.48 -34.39
N LEU A 32 -10.23 16.15 -34.26
CA LEU A 32 -9.51 15.26 -35.19
C LEU A 32 -10.06 13.82 -35.09
N SER A 33 -10.79 13.43 -36.13
CA SER A 33 -11.06 12.05 -36.54
C SER A 33 -9.77 11.34 -36.98
N ASP A 34 -9.60 10.04 -36.72
CA ASP A 34 -9.90 8.98 -37.70
C ASP A 34 -9.44 7.57 -37.27
N SER A 35 -10.18 6.59 -37.80
CA SER A 35 -9.76 5.24 -38.23
C SER A 35 -9.54 4.08 -37.24
N ASP A 36 -10.43 3.09 -37.43
CA ASP A 36 -10.19 1.65 -37.61
C ASP A 36 -9.44 0.82 -36.56
N PHE A 37 -10.23 0.01 -35.83
CA PHE A 37 -9.85 -1.39 -35.62
C PHE A 37 -11.08 -2.27 -35.33
N THR A 38 -11.49 -3.11 -36.28
CA THR A 38 -12.34 -4.28 -36.03
C THR A 38 -11.50 -5.42 -35.46
N PRO A 39 -12.04 -6.25 -34.55
CA PRO A 39 -11.99 -7.68 -34.85
C PRO A 39 -13.21 -8.51 -34.40
N VAL A 40 -13.61 -9.39 -35.32
CA VAL A 40 -13.84 -10.85 -35.18
C VAL A 40 -14.83 -11.35 -34.11
N SER A 41 -15.89 -11.97 -34.63
CA SER A 41 -16.82 -12.92 -34.00
C SER A 41 -16.21 -14.31 -33.78
N GLU A 42 -16.43 -14.93 -32.61
CA GLU A 42 -16.49 -16.39 -32.29
C GLU A 42 -16.29 -16.54 -30.77
N GLY A 43 -16.98 -17.36 -29.97
CA GLY A 43 -17.99 -18.39 -30.15
C GLY A 43 -18.46 -18.86 -28.76
N ASP A 44 -19.60 -19.55 -28.73
CA ASP A 44 -20.30 -19.99 -27.51
C ASP A 44 -19.50 -20.97 -26.62
N GLY A 45 -19.20 -20.54 -25.39
CA GLY A 45 -18.55 -21.35 -24.35
C GLY A 45 -19.53 -21.94 -23.34
N LYS A 46 -20.01 -23.16 -23.61
CA LYS A 46 -20.87 -23.94 -22.71
C LYS A 46 -20.11 -24.40 -21.46
N VAL A 47 -20.49 -23.90 -20.28
CA VAL A 47 -19.94 -24.28 -18.98
C VAL A 47 -20.25 -25.75 -18.66
N ARG A 48 -19.22 -26.60 -18.53
CA ARG A 48 -19.35 -27.97 -18.02
C ARG A 48 -19.07 -27.97 -16.52
N SER A 49 -20.12 -28.25 -15.73
CA SER A 49 -20.01 -28.56 -14.31
C SER A 49 -19.21 -29.86 -14.12
N GLY A 50 -18.01 -29.76 -13.56
CA GLY A 50 -17.10 -30.88 -13.33
C GLY A 50 -17.15 -31.35 -11.88
N ILE A 51 -17.96 -32.37 -11.60
CA ILE A 51 -17.87 -33.13 -10.36
C ILE A 51 -16.55 -33.92 -10.42
N LEU A 52 -15.64 -33.69 -9.47
CA LEU A 52 -14.36 -34.42 -9.41
C LEU A 52 -14.60 -35.91 -9.22
N ASN A 53 -13.96 -36.72 -10.07
CA ASN A 53 -13.96 -38.18 -9.98
C ASN A 53 -13.53 -38.61 -8.57
N PRO A 54 -14.28 -39.52 -7.90
CA PRO A 54 -13.95 -39.99 -6.54
C PRO A 54 -12.52 -40.53 -6.41
N LEU A 55 -11.94 -41.10 -7.47
CA LEU A 55 -10.54 -41.54 -7.48
C LEU A 55 -9.54 -40.38 -7.32
N LYS A 56 -9.85 -39.19 -7.86
CA LYS A 56 -9.01 -37.99 -7.70
C LYS A 56 -9.10 -37.42 -6.29
N VAL A 57 -10.28 -37.51 -5.65
CA VAL A 57 -10.48 -37.06 -4.27
C VAL A 57 -9.70 -37.97 -3.30
N VAL A 58 -9.73 -39.28 -3.50
CA VAL A 58 -8.95 -40.24 -2.69
C VAL A 58 -7.44 -40.00 -2.83
N LEU A 59 -6.96 -39.70 -4.04
CA LEU A 59 -5.55 -39.38 -4.26
C LEU A 59 -5.13 -38.12 -3.47
N ILE A 60 -5.93 -37.06 -3.49
CA ILE A 60 -5.63 -35.81 -2.76
C ILE A 60 -5.61 -36.07 -1.25
N LEU A 61 -6.62 -36.78 -0.71
CA LEU A 61 -6.70 -37.07 0.72
C LEU A 61 -5.55 -37.95 1.23
N THR A 62 -5.14 -38.95 0.45
CA THR A 62 -4.01 -39.82 0.80
C THR A 62 -2.68 -39.08 0.76
N THR A 63 -2.46 -38.19 -0.21
CA THR A 63 -1.26 -37.34 -0.23
C THR A 63 -1.21 -36.36 0.95
N ALA A 64 -2.33 -35.72 1.30
CA ALA A 64 -2.39 -34.81 2.45
C ALA A 64 -2.12 -35.52 3.79
N LEU A 65 -2.63 -36.75 3.96
CA LEU A 65 -2.37 -37.55 5.15
C LEU A 65 -0.90 -37.99 5.24
N ALA A 66 -0.31 -38.43 4.12
CA ALA A 66 1.11 -38.80 4.08
C ALA A 66 2.02 -37.61 4.43
N VAL A 67 1.72 -36.42 3.90
CA VAL A 67 2.43 -35.19 4.23
C VAL A 67 2.26 -34.84 5.71
N PHE A 68 1.05 -34.93 6.27
CA PHE A 68 0.80 -34.68 7.69
C PHE A 68 1.56 -35.66 8.60
N LEU A 69 1.65 -36.94 8.23
CA LEU A 69 2.42 -37.94 8.98
C LEU A 69 3.93 -37.69 8.92
N LEU A 70 4.46 -37.21 7.78
CA LEU A 70 5.86 -36.81 7.66
C LEU A 70 6.19 -35.54 8.48
N PHE A 71 5.24 -34.60 8.60
CA PHE A 71 5.41 -33.40 9.43
C PHE A 71 5.22 -33.67 10.93
N ARG A 72 4.52 -34.74 11.32
CA ARG A 72 4.34 -35.13 12.73
C ARG A 72 5.62 -35.71 13.35
N ASP A 73 6.56 -36.18 12.54
CA ASP A 73 7.81 -36.80 13.00
C ASP A 73 8.94 -35.78 13.26
N GLN A 74 8.76 -34.51 12.88
CA GLN A 74 9.71 -33.44 13.25
C GLN A 74 9.43 -32.80 14.63
N SER A 75 8.28 -33.08 15.26
CA SER A 75 7.94 -32.47 16.55
C SER A 75 8.55 -33.17 17.77
N SER A 76 9.25 -34.30 17.58
CA SER A 76 9.93 -35.08 18.63
C SER A 76 11.41 -34.72 18.79
N PHE A 77 11.97 -33.85 17.93
CA PHE A 77 13.41 -33.52 17.95
C PHE A 77 13.78 -32.30 18.83
N LEU A 78 12.80 -31.56 19.36
CA LEU A 78 13.08 -30.42 20.26
C LEU A 78 12.51 -30.70 21.66
N ARG A 79 13.23 -31.50 22.46
CA ARG A 79 13.24 -31.41 23.94
C ARG A 79 14.28 -32.35 24.56
N THR A 80 15.55 -32.03 24.32
CA THR A 80 16.61 -32.30 25.28
C THR A 80 17.24 -30.95 25.58
N LEU A 81 16.68 -30.26 26.59
CA LEU A 81 17.36 -29.13 27.21
C LEU A 81 18.18 -29.72 28.35
N ASP A 82 19.45 -29.97 28.07
CA ASP A 82 20.45 -30.13 29.11
C ASP A 82 20.66 -28.79 29.83
N GLU A 83 20.67 -28.88 31.15
CA GLU A 83 21.19 -27.87 32.07
C GLU A 83 22.67 -27.59 31.77
N PRO A 84 23.15 -26.36 32.04
CA PRO A 84 24.40 -26.29 32.76
C PRO A 84 24.30 -25.38 33.97
N THR A 85 24.57 -26.00 35.11
CA THR A 85 25.07 -25.38 36.34
C THR A 85 26.33 -24.54 36.05
N GLY A 86 26.31 -23.26 36.41
CA GLY A 86 27.47 -22.37 36.35
C GLY A 86 27.29 -21.14 37.24
N SER A 87 28.07 -21.08 38.32
CA SER A 87 28.07 -20.11 39.44
C SER A 87 28.32 -18.63 39.04
N PRO A 88 28.15 -17.66 39.98
CA PRO A 88 27.93 -16.26 39.65
C PRO A 88 29.25 -15.53 39.33
N VAL A 89 29.30 -14.88 38.17
CA VAL A 89 30.38 -13.94 37.84
C VAL A 89 29.88 -12.50 38.05
N LYS A 90 30.74 -11.73 38.71
CA LYS A 90 30.51 -10.42 39.32
C LYS A 90 30.00 -9.38 38.34
N SER A 91 29.06 -8.59 38.85
CA SER A 91 28.71 -7.25 38.38
C SER A 91 29.98 -6.41 38.19
N SER A 92 30.36 -6.19 36.94
CA SER A 92 31.18 -5.06 36.53
C SER A 92 30.37 -4.21 35.56
N LYS A 93 29.89 -3.10 36.11
CA LYS A 93 29.32 -1.97 35.40
C LYS A 93 30.39 -1.42 34.46
N SER A 94 30.29 -1.68 33.16
CA SER A 94 31.04 -0.94 32.14
C SER A 94 30.05 -0.22 31.24
N SER A 95 29.88 1.07 31.53
CA SER A 95 29.52 2.05 30.52
C SER A 95 30.50 1.93 29.33
N GLY A 96 29.99 1.80 28.12
CA GLY A 96 30.75 1.93 26.87
C GLY A 96 29.78 2.40 25.80
N GLU A 97 29.86 3.67 25.40
CA GLU A 97 30.55 4.14 24.18
C GLU A 97 29.96 3.53 22.90
N GLY A 98 29.41 4.43 22.06
CA GLY A 98 28.60 4.10 20.89
C GLY A 98 29.31 3.21 19.88
N GLN A 99 28.60 2.18 19.44
CA GLN A 99 29.07 1.32 18.35
C GLN A 99 28.86 2.04 17.01
N THR A 100 29.93 2.68 16.55
CA THR A 100 30.03 3.34 15.26
C THR A 100 30.55 2.33 14.23
N GLY A 101 29.67 1.77 13.39
CA GLY A 101 30.13 0.96 12.26
C GLY A 101 29.08 0.05 11.62
N LYS A 102 29.44 -0.44 10.44
CA LYS A 102 28.78 -1.55 9.74
C LYS A 102 29.29 -2.86 10.32
N THR A 103 28.38 -3.73 10.78
CA THR A 103 28.72 -5.03 11.39
C THR A 103 27.94 -6.15 10.74
N VAL A 104 28.55 -7.32 10.59
CA VAL A 104 27.88 -8.52 10.07
C VAL A 104 27.59 -9.48 11.23
N VAL A 105 26.31 -9.79 11.45
CA VAL A 105 25.86 -10.75 12.46
C VAL A 105 24.98 -11.79 11.78
N ASN A 106 25.31 -13.08 11.92
CA ASN A 106 24.57 -14.20 11.29
C ASN A 106 24.34 -14.00 9.77
N GLY A 107 25.32 -13.41 9.07
CA GLY A 107 25.21 -13.11 7.63
C GLY A 107 24.39 -11.87 7.28
N ILE A 108 23.77 -11.20 8.26
CA ILE A 108 23.03 -9.95 8.07
C ILE A 108 23.97 -8.78 8.34
N THR A 109 24.06 -7.85 7.39
CA THR A 109 24.75 -6.58 7.60
C THR A 109 23.83 -5.61 8.33
N ILE A 110 24.28 -5.12 9.48
CA ILE A 110 23.59 -4.12 10.30
C ILE A 110 24.36 -2.80 10.18
N TRP A 111 23.66 -1.74 9.81
CA TRP A 111 24.19 -0.40 9.64
C TRP A 111 23.79 0.48 10.84
N ALA A 112 24.75 1.22 11.40
CA ALA A 112 24.45 2.33 12.31
C ALA A 112 23.95 3.55 11.51
N LYS A 113 23.13 4.42 12.11
CA LYS A 113 22.58 5.61 11.45
C LYS A 113 23.68 6.58 11.02
N GLU A 114 24.67 6.78 11.90
CA GLU A 114 25.82 7.66 11.68
C GLU A 114 26.73 7.13 10.56
N GLU A 115 26.79 5.81 10.41
CA GLU A 115 27.54 5.18 9.32
C GLU A 115 26.79 5.34 7.99
N LEU A 116 25.48 5.06 7.97
CA LEU A 116 24.65 5.22 6.77
C LEU A 116 24.71 6.68 6.24
N ALA A 117 24.75 7.66 7.14
CA ALA A 117 24.80 9.10 6.81
C ALA A 117 26.01 9.53 5.96
N LYS A 118 27.04 8.68 5.84
CA LYS A 118 28.21 8.95 4.98
C LYS A 118 27.94 8.64 3.49
N PHE A 119 26.93 7.84 3.19
CA PHE A 119 26.66 7.29 1.85
C PHE A 119 25.62 8.12 1.09
N THR A 120 25.83 9.43 1.04
CA THR A 120 24.92 10.39 0.38
C THR A 120 25.17 10.54 -1.12
N GLY A 121 26.28 9.99 -1.62
CA GLY A 121 26.74 10.18 -2.99
C GLY A 121 27.56 11.44 -3.22
N VAL A 122 27.84 12.24 -2.18
CA VAL A 122 28.75 13.40 -2.25
C VAL A 122 30.18 12.95 -2.56
N ASP A 123 30.65 11.88 -1.92
CA ASP A 123 31.88 11.20 -2.32
C ASP A 123 31.56 10.24 -3.47
N GLU A 124 32.15 10.47 -4.64
CA GLU A 124 31.98 9.62 -5.82
C GLU A 124 32.57 8.22 -5.64
N LYS A 125 33.51 8.05 -4.70
CA LYS A 125 34.14 6.75 -4.40
C LYS A 125 33.26 5.87 -3.51
N LEU A 126 32.28 6.45 -2.82
CA LEU A 126 31.36 5.73 -1.96
C LEU A 126 30.05 5.43 -2.71
N PRO A 127 29.38 4.29 -2.45
CA PRO A 127 28.05 4.05 -3.00
C PRO A 127 27.03 5.06 -2.46
N VAL A 128 25.91 5.20 -3.16
CA VAL A 128 24.74 5.93 -2.67
C VAL A 128 23.82 4.93 -1.99
N LEU A 129 23.60 5.09 -0.69
CA LEU A 129 22.72 4.21 0.08
C LEU A 129 21.52 4.99 0.60
N LEU A 130 20.38 4.32 0.74
CA LEU A 130 19.22 4.82 1.48
C LEU A 130 18.56 3.68 2.24
N ALA A 131 17.69 4.00 3.18
CA ALA A 131 16.89 3.02 3.90
C ALA A 131 15.39 3.27 3.73
N TYR A 132 14.65 2.18 3.61
CA TYR A 132 13.19 2.15 3.59
C TYR A 132 12.69 0.97 4.41
N MET A 133 11.81 1.23 5.38
CA MET A 133 11.40 0.30 6.44
C MET A 133 12.61 -0.38 7.12
N GLY A 134 13.69 0.38 7.31
CA GLY A 134 14.95 -0.10 7.86
C GLY A 134 15.74 -1.03 6.96
N LYS A 135 15.27 -1.42 5.77
CA LYS A 135 16.08 -2.16 4.79
C LYS A 135 17.01 -1.18 4.08
N VAL A 136 18.31 -1.46 4.06
CA VAL A 136 19.31 -0.58 3.42
C VAL A 136 19.52 -1.03 1.98
N TYR A 137 19.34 -0.13 1.03
CA TYR A 137 19.50 -0.37 -0.40
C TYR A 137 20.68 0.41 -0.97
N ASP A 138 21.46 -0.26 -1.81
CA ASP A 138 22.41 0.40 -2.71
C ASP A 138 21.66 0.91 -3.94
N VAL A 139 21.56 2.23 -4.05
CA VAL A 139 20.89 2.95 -5.12
C VAL A 139 21.89 3.66 -6.03
N SER A 140 23.15 3.22 -6.06
CA SER A 140 24.22 3.84 -6.86
C SER A 140 23.90 3.89 -8.36
N LYS A 141 23.16 2.92 -8.92
CA LYS A 141 22.68 2.98 -10.31
C LYS A 141 21.73 4.16 -10.56
N GLY A 142 21.03 4.61 -9.53
CA GLY A 142 20.18 5.79 -9.52
C GLY A 142 20.90 7.07 -9.06
N ARG A 143 22.24 7.16 -9.10
CA ARG A 143 22.99 8.32 -8.57
C ARG A 143 22.53 9.66 -9.10
N ARG A 144 22.03 9.77 -10.34
CA ARG A 144 21.49 11.03 -10.87
C ARG A 144 20.24 11.55 -10.13
N HIS A 145 19.56 10.66 -9.42
CA HIS A 145 18.32 10.92 -8.67
C HIS A 145 18.62 11.15 -7.19
N TYR A 146 19.47 10.31 -6.62
CA TYR A 146 19.75 10.24 -5.18
C TYR A 146 21.09 10.89 -4.78
N GLY A 147 21.99 11.11 -5.73
CA GLY A 147 23.24 11.83 -5.50
C GLY A 147 23.06 13.35 -5.50
N PRO A 148 24.15 14.11 -5.30
CA PRO A 148 24.11 15.57 -5.22
C PRO A 148 23.43 16.21 -6.43
N GLY A 149 22.48 17.12 -6.18
CA GLY A 149 21.72 17.82 -7.23
C GLY A 149 20.57 17.02 -7.83
N GLY A 150 20.40 15.75 -7.45
CA GLY A 150 19.24 14.94 -7.83
C GLY A 150 17.98 15.34 -7.07
N SER A 151 16.82 15.14 -7.70
CA SER A 151 15.51 15.49 -7.11
C SER A 151 15.15 14.70 -5.85
N TYR A 152 15.84 13.59 -5.59
CA TYR A 152 15.58 12.69 -4.47
C TYR A 152 16.79 12.58 -3.52
N GLN A 153 17.74 13.52 -3.60
CA GLN A 153 18.98 13.48 -2.81
C GLN A 153 18.75 13.46 -1.29
N PHE A 154 17.62 14.00 -0.82
CA PHE A 154 17.29 14.10 0.60
C PHE A 154 17.00 12.74 1.26
N PHE A 155 16.80 11.68 0.47
CA PHE A 155 16.66 10.30 0.95
C PHE A 155 17.99 9.60 1.22
N SER A 156 19.08 10.06 0.61
CA SER A 156 20.36 9.38 0.69
C SER A 156 20.98 9.50 2.08
N GLY A 157 21.62 8.42 2.52
CA GLY A 157 22.30 8.30 3.79
C GLY A 157 21.37 8.22 5.01
N LYS A 158 20.07 7.98 4.84
CA LYS A 158 19.13 7.88 5.97
C LYS A 158 17.95 6.98 5.67
N ASP A 159 17.16 6.74 6.71
CA ASP A 159 15.83 6.19 6.59
C ASP A 159 14.81 7.33 6.69
N ALA A 160 14.03 7.51 5.64
CA ALA A 160 13.00 8.53 5.52
C ALA A 160 11.61 7.92 5.36
N THR A 161 11.40 6.69 5.86
CA THR A 161 10.16 5.92 5.69
C THR A 161 8.91 6.75 5.98
N ARG A 162 8.94 7.60 7.02
CA ARG A 162 7.80 8.46 7.39
C ARG A 162 7.32 9.33 6.23
N SER A 163 8.22 10.01 5.53
CA SER A 163 7.87 10.87 4.40
C SER A 163 7.17 10.15 3.25
N PHE A 164 7.42 8.84 3.06
CA PHE A 164 6.69 8.05 2.04
C PHE A 164 5.22 7.83 2.41
N LEU A 165 4.92 7.76 3.71
CA LEU A 165 3.56 7.61 4.23
C LEU A 165 2.84 8.97 4.28
N THR A 166 3.54 10.04 4.68
CA THR A 166 2.93 11.37 4.82
C THR A 166 2.90 12.18 3.52
N GLY A 167 3.80 11.88 2.59
CA GLY A 167 4.03 12.69 1.39
C GLY A 167 4.86 13.96 1.65
N ASP A 168 5.29 14.22 2.89
CA ASP A 168 6.12 15.39 3.22
C ASP A 168 7.62 15.04 3.11
N PHE A 169 8.19 15.29 1.93
CA PHE A 169 9.59 15.04 1.63
C PHE A 169 10.57 16.13 2.12
N LYS A 170 10.07 17.10 2.89
CA LYS A 170 10.88 18.19 3.47
C LYS A 170 11.03 18.03 4.97
N ASN A 171 9.93 17.80 5.68
CA ASN A 171 9.90 17.80 7.14
C ASN A 171 9.89 16.40 7.75
N ASP A 172 9.38 15.37 7.05
CA ASP A 172 9.22 14.01 7.59
C ASP A 172 10.35 13.04 7.17
N LEU A 173 11.58 13.55 7.03
CA LEU A 173 12.77 12.76 6.65
C LEU A 173 13.32 11.92 7.82
N THR A 174 12.50 11.02 8.36
CA THR A 174 12.78 10.19 9.54
C THR A 174 12.18 8.79 9.41
N ASP A 175 12.69 7.84 10.21
CA ASP A 175 12.15 6.49 10.35
C ASP A 175 11.01 6.38 11.37
N ASN A 176 10.80 7.41 12.20
CA ASN A 176 9.79 7.35 13.25
C ASN A 176 8.35 7.46 12.71
N LEU A 177 7.59 6.38 12.84
CA LEU A 177 6.19 6.29 12.40
C LEU A 177 5.17 6.52 13.53
N ASP A 178 5.62 6.97 14.71
CA ASP A 178 4.70 7.30 15.80
C ASP A 178 3.74 8.43 15.37
N GLY A 179 2.47 8.26 15.71
CA GLY A 179 1.40 9.21 15.37
C GLY A 179 0.94 9.19 13.90
N ILE A 180 1.41 8.25 13.08
CA ILE A 180 0.87 8.06 11.72
C ILE A 180 -0.55 7.48 11.77
N ALA A 181 -1.44 8.02 10.94
CA ALA A 181 -2.81 7.54 10.82
C ALA A 181 -2.86 6.16 10.15
N GLU A 182 -3.77 5.29 10.58
CA GLU A 182 -3.93 3.93 10.02
C GLU A 182 -4.20 3.93 8.51
N SER A 183 -4.85 4.97 7.99
CA SER A 183 -5.14 5.13 6.57
C SER A 183 -3.89 5.42 5.71
N SER A 184 -2.77 5.85 6.32
CA SER A 184 -1.54 6.22 5.60
C SER A 184 -0.67 5.02 5.20
N TYR A 185 -0.99 3.80 5.65
CA TYR A 185 -0.19 2.60 5.39
C TYR A 185 -0.44 1.95 4.02
N GLY A 186 -1.42 2.45 3.24
CA GLY A 186 -1.82 1.85 1.97
C GLY A 186 -0.73 1.78 0.91
N ASP A 187 0.19 2.74 0.88
CA ASP A 187 1.23 2.82 -0.16
C ASP A 187 2.54 2.11 0.19
N ILE A 188 2.63 1.52 1.38
CA ILE A 188 3.88 0.90 1.85
C ILE A 188 4.35 -0.20 0.91
N GLU A 189 3.44 -1.06 0.45
CA GLU A 189 3.81 -2.13 -0.49
C GLU A 189 4.28 -1.57 -1.84
N ASN A 190 3.66 -0.49 -2.32
CA ASN A 190 4.04 0.12 -3.59
C ASN A 190 5.47 0.66 -3.54
N TRP A 191 5.86 1.24 -2.41
CA TRP A 191 7.21 1.73 -2.17
C TRP A 191 8.20 0.60 -1.87
N ASP A 192 7.83 -0.41 -1.07
CA ASP A 192 8.69 -1.58 -0.86
C ASP A 192 9.02 -2.25 -2.20
N ASN A 193 8.01 -2.51 -3.03
CA ASN A 193 8.19 -3.07 -4.38
C ASN A 193 9.12 -2.23 -5.26
N THR A 194 9.14 -0.90 -5.07
CA THR A 194 10.01 0.00 -5.85
C THR A 194 11.49 -0.29 -5.58
N TYR A 195 11.84 -0.68 -4.35
CA TYR A 195 13.22 -0.99 -3.99
C TYR A 195 13.50 -2.49 -4.03
N SER A 196 12.61 -3.31 -3.47
CA SER A 196 12.80 -4.77 -3.30
C SER A 196 12.71 -5.56 -4.60
N LYS A 197 11.94 -5.08 -5.59
CA LYS A 197 11.79 -5.74 -6.91
C LYS A 197 12.59 -5.07 -8.03
N SER A 198 13.35 -4.01 -7.72
CA SER A 198 14.20 -3.36 -8.70
C SER A 198 15.41 -4.24 -9.05
N ALA A 199 15.66 -4.46 -10.34
CA ALA A 199 16.93 -5.06 -10.79
C ALA A 199 18.13 -4.11 -10.62
N ASP A 200 17.85 -2.83 -10.35
CA ASP A 200 18.87 -1.80 -10.23
C ASP A 200 19.30 -1.52 -8.79
N TYR A 201 18.47 -1.90 -7.81
CA TYR A 201 18.74 -1.63 -6.40
C TYR A 201 18.93 -2.93 -5.64
N LYS A 202 20.02 -3.01 -4.89
CA LYS A 202 20.37 -4.21 -4.12
C LYS A 202 20.18 -3.93 -2.64
N GLN A 203 19.43 -4.78 -1.93
CA GLN A 203 19.44 -4.73 -0.47
C GLN A 203 20.81 -5.17 0.06
N VAL A 204 21.46 -4.30 0.83
CA VAL A 204 22.82 -4.49 1.37
C VAL A 204 22.85 -4.58 2.90
N GLY A 205 21.69 -4.64 3.55
CA GLY A 205 21.58 -4.86 4.99
C GLY A 205 20.30 -4.30 5.58
N VAL A 206 20.35 -4.07 6.89
CA VAL A 206 19.30 -3.43 7.69
C VAL A 206 19.88 -2.31 8.54
N LEU A 207 19.08 -1.31 8.88
CA LEU A 207 19.42 -0.17 9.71
C LEU A 207 19.04 -0.44 11.15
N CYS A 208 20.01 -0.32 12.06
CA CYS A 208 19.81 -0.42 13.49
C CYS A 208 18.88 0.72 13.98
N GLY A 209 17.85 0.36 14.76
CA GLY A 209 16.97 1.33 15.42
C GLY A 209 15.50 0.95 15.33
N TYR A 210 14.70 1.79 14.64
CA TYR A 210 13.24 1.73 14.71
C TYR A 210 12.67 0.40 14.22
N PHE A 211 13.16 -0.13 13.09
CA PHE A 211 12.62 -1.33 12.44
C PHE A 211 13.40 -2.62 12.75
N TYR A 212 14.71 -2.53 13.02
CA TYR A 212 15.55 -3.69 13.29
C TYR A 212 16.41 -3.50 14.53
N GLN A 213 16.60 -4.59 15.28
CA GLN A 213 17.46 -4.63 16.45
C GLN A 213 18.92 -4.35 16.10
N CYS A 214 19.57 -3.61 16.98
CA CYS A 214 20.94 -3.16 16.86
C CYS A 214 21.95 -4.25 17.28
N VAL A 215 23.22 -4.00 16.97
CA VAL A 215 24.32 -4.78 17.55
C VAL A 215 24.33 -4.54 19.06
N GLY A 216 24.42 -5.61 19.85
CA GLY A 216 24.33 -5.57 21.31
C GLY A 216 22.93 -5.85 21.87
N ASP A 217 21.88 -5.81 21.04
CA ASP A 217 20.54 -6.26 21.44
C ASP A 217 20.47 -7.78 21.58
N LYS A 218 19.37 -8.29 22.15
CA LYS A 218 19.14 -9.73 22.35
C LYS A 218 19.17 -10.51 21.04
N ASN A 219 18.59 -9.95 19.97
CA ASN A 219 18.51 -10.60 18.65
C ASN A 219 18.91 -9.60 17.54
N PRO A 220 20.21 -9.27 17.37
CA PRO A 220 20.66 -8.27 16.42
C PRO A 220 20.20 -8.58 14.98
N GLY A 221 19.74 -7.56 14.26
CA GLY A 221 19.28 -7.67 12.88
C GLY A 221 17.89 -8.28 12.72
N GLN A 222 17.22 -8.69 13.81
CA GLN A 222 15.83 -9.14 13.75
C GLN A 222 14.84 -7.96 13.76
N PRO A 223 13.65 -8.13 13.14
CA PRO A 223 12.57 -7.15 13.22
C PRO A 223 12.21 -6.74 14.66
N THR A 224 11.84 -5.48 14.82
CA THR A 224 11.22 -4.96 16.05
C THR A 224 9.70 -5.09 15.97
N GLU A 225 9.02 -4.91 17.12
CA GLU A 225 7.55 -4.79 17.17
C GLU A 225 7.01 -3.65 16.28
N LYS A 226 7.80 -2.60 16.05
CA LYS A 226 7.41 -1.49 15.16
C LYS A 226 7.33 -1.96 13.71
N LEU A 227 8.29 -2.76 13.23
CA LEU A 227 8.23 -3.33 11.88
C LEU A 227 7.02 -4.27 11.73
N LEU A 228 6.79 -5.16 12.71
CA LEU A 228 5.64 -6.06 12.70
C LEU A 228 4.29 -5.31 12.72
N HIS A 229 4.21 -4.21 13.46
CA HIS A 229 3.04 -3.34 13.46
C HIS A 229 2.80 -2.74 12.06
N VAL A 230 3.82 -2.21 11.42
CA VAL A 230 3.73 -1.61 10.08
C VAL A 230 3.28 -2.63 9.03
N GLU A 231 3.82 -3.84 9.07
CA GLU A 231 3.41 -4.94 8.19
C GLU A 231 1.94 -5.31 8.41
N ARG A 232 1.47 -5.36 9.66
CA ARG A 232 0.07 -5.61 9.99
C ARG A 232 -0.84 -4.49 9.47
N MET A 233 -0.45 -3.23 9.64
CA MET A 233 -1.21 -2.09 9.16
C MET A 233 -1.28 -2.08 7.63
N ALA A 234 -0.17 -2.33 6.94
CA ALA A 234 -0.15 -2.44 5.48
C ALA A 234 -1.05 -3.59 4.98
N ALA A 235 -1.02 -4.75 5.64
CA ALA A 235 -1.92 -5.87 5.31
C ALA A 235 -3.40 -5.50 5.53
N LYS A 236 -3.71 -4.84 6.65
CA LYS A 236 -5.06 -4.33 6.94
C LYS A 236 -5.53 -3.33 5.88
N SER A 237 -4.70 -2.36 5.49
CA SER A 237 -5.05 -1.37 4.46
C SER A 237 -5.44 -2.01 3.13
N LYS A 238 -4.78 -3.12 2.73
CA LYS A 238 -5.16 -3.86 1.50
C LYS A 238 -6.53 -4.52 1.62
N VAL A 239 -6.81 -5.14 2.77
CA VAL A 239 -8.10 -5.78 3.01
C VAL A 239 -9.22 -4.73 3.02
N ASP A 240 -9.00 -3.61 3.71
CA ASP A 240 -9.97 -2.52 3.77
C ASP A 240 -10.21 -1.91 2.37
N ALA A 241 -9.15 -1.69 1.58
CA ALA A 241 -9.26 -1.19 0.21
C ALA A 241 -10.01 -2.17 -0.70
N ALA A 242 -9.76 -3.48 -0.59
CA ALA A 242 -10.48 -4.49 -1.35
C ALA A 242 -11.98 -4.51 -1.00
N LYS A 243 -12.31 -4.39 0.29
CA LYS A 243 -13.70 -4.31 0.78
C LYS A 243 -14.38 -3.02 0.31
N GLU A 244 -13.67 -1.89 0.35
CA GLU A 244 -14.18 -0.61 -0.16
C GLU A 244 -14.45 -0.69 -1.67
N ASN A 245 -13.55 -1.33 -2.43
CA ASN A 245 -13.74 -1.58 -3.85
C ASN A 245 -14.94 -2.52 -4.13
N GLU A 246 -15.12 -3.58 -3.37
CA GLU A 246 -16.30 -4.45 -3.49
C GLU A 246 -17.61 -3.66 -3.26
N ILE A 247 -17.64 -2.81 -2.22
CA ILE A 247 -18.77 -1.92 -1.95
C ILE A 247 -18.95 -0.91 -3.09
N PHE A 248 -17.88 -0.37 -3.66
CA PHE A 248 -17.94 0.56 -4.78
C PHE A 248 -18.49 -0.12 -6.04
N VAL A 249 -18.13 -1.37 -6.31
CA VAL A 249 -18.66 -2.15 -7.43
C VAL A 249 -20.15 -2.45 -7.25
N GLU A 250 -20.58 -2.78 -6.02
CA GLU A 250 -22.00 -3.03 -5.72
C GLU A 250 -22.84 -1.73 -5.73
N PHE A 251 -22.26 -0.63 -5.24
CA PHE A 251 -22.92 0.68 -5.10
C PHE A 251 -22.07 1.79 -5.72
N PRO A 252 -21.90 1.81 -7.06
CA PRO A 252 -21.05 2.79 -7.73
C PRO A 252 -21.58 4.20 -7.52
N GLN A 253 -20.71 5.20 -7.64
CA GLN A 253 -21.14 6.59 -7.54
C GLN A 253 -22.12 6.95 -8.66
N CYS A 254 -23.03 7.86 -8.36
CA CYS A 254 -23.92 8.43 -9.37
C CYS A 254 -23.14 9.36 -10.30
N ASN A 255 -23.68 9.57 -11.50
CA ASN A 255 -23.32 10.73 -12.28
C ASN A 255 -23.91 11.99 -11.61
N SER A 256 -23.22 13.12 -11.72
CA SER A 256 -23.63 14.37 -11.10
C SER A 256 -23.36 15.57 -11.98
N GLU A 257 -24.24 16.55 -11.93
CA GLU A 257 -24.07 17.86 -12.54
C GLU A 257 -24.49 18.95 -11.56
N TRP A 258 -23.90 20.14 -11.70
CA TRP A 258 -24.30 21.31 -10.92
C TRP A 258 -24.24 22.56 -11.78
N SER A 259 -25.23 23.44 -11.63
CA SER A 259 -25.16 24.81 -12.12
C SER A 259 -25.79 25.79 -11.15
N GLN A 260 -25.39 27.06 -11.23
CA GLN A 260 -25.90 28.12 -10.37
C GLN A 260 -27.41 28.33 -10.53
N GLU A 261 -27.95 28.17 -11.74
CA GLU A 261 -29.37 28.37 -12.05
C GLU A 261 -30.23 27.15 -11.74
N LYS A 262 -29.72 25.93 -11.97
CA LYS A 262 -30.51 24.69 -11.91
C LYS A 262 -30.26 23.88 -10.64
N GLY A 263 -29.26 24.25 -9.85
CA GLY A 263 -28.82 23.50 -8.67
C GLY A 263 -28.07 22.22 -9.05
N GLY A 264 -27.91 21.33 -8.05
CA GLY A 264 -27.28 20.03 -8.25
C GLY A 264 -28.28 18.97 -8.72
N ARG A 265 -27.84 18.03 -9.55
CA ARG A 265 -28.61 16.86 -9.97
C ARG A 265 -27.70 15.63 -10.00
N VAL A 266 -28.28 14.49 -9.63
CA VAL A 266 -27.65 13.17 -9.74
C VAL A 266 -28.52 12.23 -10.56
N TRP A 267 -27.91 11.30 -11.28
CA TRP A 267 -28.61 10.27 -12.04
C TRP A 267 -27.75 9.02 -12.19
N CYS A 268 -28.41 7.94 -12.61
CA CYS A 268 -27.79 6.66 -12.85
C CYS A 268 -28.00 6.20 -14.29
N SER A 269 -26.94 5.66 -14.88
CA SER A 269 -26.93 5.03 -16.20
C SER A 269 -26.12 3.74 -16.16
N ASP A 270 -26.17 2.97 -17.24
CA ASP A 270 -25.29 1.81 -17.46
C ASP A 270 -23.82 2.15 -17.23
N LYS A 271 -23.43 3.41 -17.52
CA LYS A 271 -22.14 4.00 -17.18
C LYS A 271 -22.25 5.03 -16.04
N SER A 272 -21.99 4.61 -14.81
CA SER A 272 -21.93 5.50 -13.64
C SER A 272 -20.79 5.10 -12.72
N GLY A 273 -20.14 6.08 -12.08
CA GLY A 273 -18.99 5.84 -11.22
C GLY A 273 -17.77 5.25 -11.95
N GLY A 274 -17.68 5.47 -13.27
CA GLY A 274 -16.61 4.91 -14.11
C GLY A 274 -16.73 3.40 -14.38
N ILE A 275 -17.88 2.78 -14.08
CA ILE A 275 -18.13 1.36 -14.34
C ILE A 275 -19.23 1.21 -15.41
N ASP A 276 -18.95 0.42 -16.44
CA ASP A 276 -19.92 0.01 -17.47
C ASP A 276 -20.65 -1.27 -17.01
N ARG A 277 -21.98 -1.25 -17.00
CA ARG A 277 -22.85 -2.30 -16.45
C ARG A 277 -24.05 -2.53 -17.37
N ASN A 278 -24.75 -3.64 -17.22
CA ASN A 278 -25.98 -3.93 -17.98
C ASN A 278 -27.26 -3.40 -17.30
N TRP A 279 -27.13 -2.52 -16.31
CA TRP A 279 -28.23 -1.90 -15.57
C TRP A 279 -27.87 -0.47 -15.18
N SER A 280 -28.86 0.43 -15.24
CA SER A 280 -28.66 1.83 -14.86
C SER A 280 -28.66 2.03 -13.34
N GLY A 281 -29.73 1.57 -12.70
CA GLY A 281 -29.92 1.70 -11.27
C GLY A 281 -30.69 2.96 -10.89
N LEU A 282 -30.90 3.11 -9.59
CA LEU A 282 -31.66 4.21 -9.02
C LEU A 282 -30.74 5.03 -8.08
N PRO A 283 -30.64 6.36 -8.25
CA PRO A 283 -29.84 7.20 -7.37
C PRO A 283 -30.40 7.19 -5.93
N ARG A 284 -29.52 6.91 -4.97
CA ARG A 284 -29.84 6.86 -3.54
C ARG A 284 -28.72 7.47 -2.69
N LEU A 285 -29.08 7.85 -1.47
CA LEU A 285 -28.11 8.17 -0.43
C LEU A 285 -27.56 6.86 0.14
N PHE A 286 -26.27 6.61 -0.05
CA PHE A 286 -25.57 5.47 0.52
C PHE A 286 -24.82 5.89 1.79
N LEU A 287 -25.13 5.23 2.89
CA LEU A 287 -24.53 5.45 4.20
C LEU A 287 -23.14 4.81 4.24
N THR A 288 -22.12 5.64 4.38
CA THR A 288 -20.73 5.24 4.58
C THR A 288 -20.30 5.47 6.02
N GLN A 289 -19.41 4.63 6.53
CA GLN A 289 -18.79 4.82 7.84
C GLN A 289 -17.29 4.63 7.73
N LYS A 290 -16.53 5.65 8.08
CA LYS A 290 -15.07 5.64 8.12
C LYS A 290 -14.59 6.17 9.46
N ASP A 291 -13.74 5.41 10.15
CA ASP A 291 -13.19 5.78 11.46
C ASP A 291 -14.26 6.21 12.49
N GLY A 292 -15.40 5.50 12.51
CA GLY A 292 -16.53 5.79 13.38
C GLY A 292 -17.38 7.01 12.98
N LYS A 293 -16.98 7.78 11.96
CA LYS A 293 -17.76 8.89 11.42
C LYS A 293 -18.69 8.39 10.32
N LYS A 294 -19.97 8.71 10.45
CA LYS A 294 -20.99 8.44 9.41
C LYS A 294 -21.00 9.59 8.43
N SER A 295 -21.10 9.26 7.15
CA SER A 295 -21.30 10.21 6.05
C SER A 295 -22.20 9.56 5.00
N THR A 296 -22.70 10.36 4.07
CA THR A 296 -23.51 9.87 2.96
C THR A 296 -22.89 10.29 1.64
N ARG A 297 -23.10 9.47 0.61
CA ARG A 297 -22.78 9.81 -0.78
C ARG A 297 -23.89 9.35 -1.71
N CYS A 298 -23.94 9.85 -2.94
CA CYS A 298 -24.80 9.23 -3.94
C CYS A 298 -24.26 7.85 -4.34
N ALA A 299 -25.16 6.88 -4.52
CA ALA A 299 -24.87 5.61 -5.17
C ALA A 299 -25.98 5.20 -6.13
N CYS A 300 -25.58 4.55 -7.23
CA CYS A 300 -26.50 3.86 -8.12
C CYS A 300 -26.83 2.49 -7.55
N VAL A 301 -28.08 2.29 -7.15
CA VAL A 301 -28.54 1.08 -6.47
C VAL A 301 -29.35 0.23 -7.42
N HIS A 302 -29.03 -1.06 -7.50
CA HIS A 302 -29.82 -2.01 -8.29
C HIS A 302 -31.25 -2.08 -7.72
N PRO A 303 -32.31 -2.20 -8.54
CA PRO A 303 -33.69 -2.29 -8.05
C PRO A 303 -33.89 -3.35 -6.93
N ASP A 304 -33.18 -4.48 -7.01
CA ASP A 304 -33.24 -5.55 -6.00
C ASP A 304 -32.57 -5.21 -4.66
N LYS A 305 -31.78 -4.12 -4.62
CA LYS A 305 -30.96 -3.71 -3.46
C LYS A 305 -31.47 -2.43 -2.79
N VAL A 306 -32.61 -1.89 -3.22
CA VAL A 306 -33.21 -0.67 -2.64
C VAL A 306 -33.61 -0.81 -1.16
N LYS A 307 -33.67 -2.03 -0.63
CA LYS A 307 -33.96 -2.34 0.77
C LYS A 307 -32.69 -2.58 1.62
N ASP A 308 -31.49 -2.40 1.05
CA ASP A 308 -30.25 -2.49 1.83
C ASP A 308 -30.28 -1.45 2.96
N PRO A 309 -29.93 -1.82 4.21
CA PRO A 309 -30.00 -0.91 5.36
C PRO A 309 -29.03 0.28 5.26
N ARG A 310 -28.08 0.26 4.30
CA ARG A 310 -27.17 1.37 4.01
C ARG A 310 -27.72 2.32 2.95
N VAL A 311 -28.94 2.10 2.45
CA VAL A 311 -29.52 2.85 1.35
C VAL A 311 -30.73 3.64 1.83
N GLU A 312 -30.74 4.93 1.55
CA GLU A 312 -31.83 5.85 1.84
C GLU A 312 -32.29 6.58 0.57
N LEU A 313 -33.59 6.91 0.52
CA LEU A 313 -34.17 7.69 -0.58
C LEU A 313 -33.82 9.17 -0.41
N TYR A 314 -33.56 9.86 -1.52
CA TYR A 314 -33.46 11.32 -1.50
C TYR A 314 -34.82 11.93 -1.08
N PRO A 315 -34.87 12.87 -0.12
CA PRO A 315 -36.14 13.39 0.44
C PRO A 315 -37.14 13.94 -0.59
N SER A 316 -36.67 14.42 -1.75
CA SER A 316 -37.49 15.01 -2.81
C SER A 316 -37.49 14.21 -4.11
N CYS A 317 -37.06 12.94 -4.07
CA CYS A 317 -36.95 12.10 -5.25
C CYS A 317 -37.95 10.93 -5.20
N PRO A 318 -38.72 10.69 -6.27
CA PRO A 318 -39.58 9.52 -6.36
C PRO A 318 -38.81 8.20 -6.17
N PRO A 319 -39.40 7.17 -5.55
CA PRO A 319 -38.74 5.88 -5.32
C PRO A 319 -38.28 5.15 -6.58
N ASP A 320 -38.84 5.45 -7.74
CA ASP A 320 -38.52 4.81 -9.03
C ASP A 320 -37.78 5.75 -9.99
N ALA A 321 -37.48 6.98 -9.57
CA ALA A 321 -36.77 7.94 -10.39
C ALA A 321 -35.33 7.47 -10.67
N ASP A 322 -34.92 7.58 -11.94
CA ASP A 322 -33.55 7.40 -12.43
C ASP A 322 -32.68 8.65 -12.24
N SER A 323 -33.30 9.76 -11.81
CA SER A 323 -32.64 11.03 -11.55
C SER A 323 -33.28 11.82 -10.42
N CYS A 324 -32.44 12.43 -9.58
CA CYS A 324 -32.85 13.25 -8.43
C CYS A 324 -32.22 14.65 -8.48
N LYS A 325 -33.02 15.68 -8.20
CA LYS A 325 -32.51 17.02 -7.90
C LYS A 325 -32.02 17.08 -6.45
N LEU A 326 -30.88 17.71 -6.24
CA LEU A 326 -30.33 17.97 -4.91
C LEU A 326 -30.93 19.27 -4.38
N GLN A 327 -31.47 19.24 -3.17
CA GLN A 327 -31.92 20.44 -2.49
C GLN A 327 -30.71 21.27 -2.06
N GLN A 328 -30.80 22.59 -2.23
CA GLN A 328 -29.80 23.55 -1.74
C GLN A 328 -29.86 23.65 -0.22
#